data_AF-A0AAU2U8R5-F1
#
_entry.id   AF-A0AAU2U8R5-F1
#
_cell.length_a   1.000
_cell.length_b   1.000
_cell.length_c   1.000
_cell.angle_alpha   90.00
_cell.angle_beta   90.00
_cell.angle_gamma   90.00
#
_symmetry.space_group_name_H-M   'P 1'
#
loop_
_entity.id
_entity.type
_entity.pdbx_description
1 polymer ?
#
loop_
_entity_poly.entity_id
_entity_poly.type
_entity_poly.pdbx_seq_one_letter_code
_entity_poly.pdbx_strand_id
1 'polypeptide(L)'
;MDHFNEVSVVPSGVGAYAWHGYNGFPRAYMDRLCTVAGLATRGWGLHHELGHLHRQGACQADRLTEVTVNIYSLAAQRTLGQPSNLLTVDPKTGLNHFQTALPKLGIQRDQLREDLRRLRKARPAPAVGARLR
;
A
#
# COMPACT_ATOMS: atom_id res chain seq x y z
N MET A 1 -11.28 7.76 -17.67
CA MET A 1 -12.34 7.22 -16.79
C MET A 1 -11.93 5.79 -16.49
N ASP A 2 -11.81 5.42 -15.21
CA ASP A 2 -11.33 4.09 -14.83
C ASP A 2 -12.50 3.11 -14.79
N HIS A 3 -12.33 1.94 -15.40
CA HIS A 3 -13.37 0.91 -15.49
C HIS A 3 -13.03 -0.31 -14.62
N PHE A 4 -13.99 -0.76 -13.80
CA PHE A 4 -13.85 -1.94 -12.95
C PHE A 4 -14.72 -3.07 -13.49
N ASN A 5 -14.10 -4.20 -13.83
CA ASN A 5 -14.81 -5.32 -14.45
C ASN A 5 -14.66 -6.58 -13.59
N GLU A 6 -15.78 -7.23 -13.30
CA GLU A 6 -15.74 -8.65 -12.95
C GLU A 6 -15.34 -9.46 -14.18
N VAL A 7 -14.40 -10.37 -14.04
CA VAL A 7 -13.94 -11.25 -15.12
C VAL A 7 -14.02 -12.72 -14.70
N SER A 8 -14.39 -13.59 -15.63
CA SER A 8 -14.51 -15.03 -15.38
C SER A 8 -13.15 -15.74 -15.33
N VAL A 9 -12.11 -15.15 -15.92
CA VAL A 9 -10.76 -15.71 -16.00
C VAL A 9 -9.73 -14.61 -15.75
N VAL A 10 -8.71 -14.94 -14.97
CA VAL A 10 -7.47 -14.17 -14.82
C VAL A 10 -6.30 -15.01 -15.32
N PRO A 11 -5.21 -14.41 -15.83
CA PRO A 11 -4.01 -15.15 -16.20
C PRO A 11 -3.48 -16.03 -15.06
N SER A 12 -2.87 -17.16 -15.40
CA SER A 12 -2.31 -18.07 -14.39
C SER A 12 -1.29 -17.35 -13.51
N GLY A 13 -1.42 -17.51 -12.19
CA GLY A 13 -0.55 -16.87 -11.19
C GLY A 13 -0.88 -15.40 -10.88
N VAL A 14 -1.94 -14.84 -11.48
CA VAL A 14 -2.34 -13.43 -11.30
C VAL A 14 -3.65 -13.34 -10.51
N GLY A 15 -3.72 -12.47 -9.50
CA GLY A 15 -4.92 -12.31 -8.65
C GLY A 15 -5.96 -11.33 -9.20
N ALA A 16 -5.50 -10.30 -9.90
CA ALA A 16 -6.26 -9.28 -10.62
C ALA A 16 -5.29 -8.59 -11.60
N TYR A 17 -5.80 -7.79 -12.54
CA TYR A 17 -4.94 -7.08 -13.48
C TYR A 17 -5.49 -5.72 -13.87
N ALA A 18 -4.62 -4.85 -14.38
CA ALA A 18 -4.96 -3.60 -15.04
C ALA A 18 -4.35 -3.54 -16.44
N TRP A 19 -5.14 -3.04 -17.39
CA TRP A 19 -4.75 -2.92 -18.80
C TRP A 19 -5.48 -1.76 -19.46
N HIS A 20 -4.80 -0.95 -20.28
CA HIS A 20 -5.34 0.15 -21.09
C HIS A 20 -6.67 0.79 -20.61
N GLY A 21 -6.67 1.35 -19.38
CA GLY A 21 -7.82 2.10 -18.84
C GLY A 21 -8.89 1.28 -18.12
N TYR A 22 -8.71 -0.03 -17.98
CA TYR A 22 -9.62 -0.90 -17.24
C TYR A 22 -8.89 -1.91 -16.35
N ASN A 23 -9.63 -2.44 -15.39
CA ASN A 23 -9.17 -3.44 -14.43
C ASN A 23 -10.05 -4.69 -14.53
N GLY A 24 -9.46 -5.87 -14.29
CA GLY A 24 -10.16 -7.15 -14.22
C GLY A 24 -9.99 -7.81 -12.87
N PHE A 25 -11.10 -8.13 -12.21
CA PHE A 25 -11.14 -8.81 -10.91
C PHE A 25 -11.97 -10.10 -10.98
N PRO A 26 -11.51 -11.21 -10.40
CA PRO A 26 -12.29 -12.44 -10.36
C PRO A 26 -13.51 -12.29 -9.44
N ARG A 27 -14.55 -13.10 -9.65
CA ARG A 27 -15.77 -13.12 -8.81
C ARG A 27 -15.50 -13.13 -7.31
N ALA A 28 -14.46 -13.86 -6.89
CA ALA A 28 -14.05 -14.01 -5.50
C ALA A 28 -13.62 -12.70 -4.81
N TYR A 29 -13.47 -11.60 -5.57
CA TYR A 29 -13.09 -10.29 -5.04
C TYR A 29 -14.28 -9.35 -4.91
N MET A 30 -15.46 -9.66 -5.49
CA MET A 30 -16.59 -8.73 -5.54
C MET A 30 -17.11 -8.31 -4.17
N ASP A 31 -16.99 -9.17 -3.15
CA ASP A 31 -17.34 -8.84 -1.77
C ASP A 31 -16.43 -7.74 -1.17
N ARG A 32 -15.18 -7.64 -1.66
CA ARG A 32 -14.21 -6.59 -1.29
C ARG A 32 -14.43 -5.30 -2.08
N LEU A 33 -14.92 -5.40 -3.32
CA LEU A 33 -15.02 -4.26 -4.24
C LEU A 33 -16.38 -3.55 -4.14
N CYS A 34 -17.46 -4.30 -3.94
CA CYS A 34 -18.82 -3.80 -4.03
C CYS A 34 -19.45 -3.46 -2.67
N THR A 35 -18.66 -3.44 -1.59
CA THR A 35 -19.14 -3.04 -0.26
C THR A 35 -18.23 -1.98 0.35
N VAL A 36 -18.83 -1.01 1.05
CA VAL A 36 -18.06 0.04 1.76
C VAL A 36 -17.11 -0.60 2.77
N ALA A 37 -17.59 -1.57 3.55
CA ALA A 37 -16.77 -2.27 4.52
C ALA A 37 -15.64 -3.08 3.85
N GLY A 38 -15.92 -3.76 2.74
CA GLY A 38 -14.93 -4.49 1.96
C GLY A 38 -13.83 -3.58 1.43
N LEU A 39 -14.20 -2.44 0.84
CA LEU A 39 -13.25 -1.46 0.33
C LEU A 39 -12.41 -0.87 1.47
N ALA A 40 -13.07 -0.49 2.57
CA ALA A 40 -12.47 0.14 3.73
C ALA A 40 -11.60 -0.79 4.59
N THR A 41 -11.60 -2.11 4.35
CA THR A 41 -10.81 -3.06 5.17
C THR A 41 -9.97 -4.04 4.35
N ARG A 42 -10.31 -4.27 3.08
CA ARG A 42 -9.72 -5.31 2.21
C ARG A 42 -9.49 -4.82 0.78
N GLY A 43 -9.49 -3.50 0.55
CA GLY A 43 -9.37 -2.87 -0.77
C GLY A 43 -7.98 -2.89 -1.42
N TRP A 44 -6.95 -3.49 -0.80
CA TRP A 44 -5.56 -3.41 -1.29
C TRP A 44 -5.42 -3.78 -2.77
N GLY A 45 -6.00 -4.90 -3.19
CA GLY A 45 -5.94 -5.34 -4.59
C GLY A 45 -6.54 -4.32 -5.56
N LEU A 46 -7.66 -3.68 -5.19
CA LEU A 46 -8.26 -2.62 -6.01
C LEU A 46 -7.33 -1.42 -6.18
N HIS A 47 -6.76 -0.95 -5.07
CA HIS A 47 -5.89 0.22 -5.09
C HIS A 47 -4.58 -0.05 -5.83
N HIS A 48 -4.09 -1.30 -5.77
CA HIS A 48 -2.93 -1.76 -6.53
C HIS A 48 -3.21 -1.70 -8.04
N GLU A 49 -4.33 -2.26 -8.52
CA GLU A 49 -4.70 -2.17 -9.94
C GLU A 49 -4.95 -0.72 -10.39
N LEU A 50 -5.56 0.11 -9.56
CA LEU A 50 -5.68 1.55 -9.86
C LEU A 50 -4.30 2.22 -9.95
N GLY A 51 -3.35 1.82 -9.11
CA GLY A 51 -1.97 2.27 -9.20
C GLY A 51 -1.34 1.94 -10.55
N HIS A 52 -1.64 0.79 -11.15
CA HIS A 52 -1.19 0.44 -12.49
C HIS A 52 -1.74 1.38 -13.58
N LEU A 53 -2.96 1.91 -13.43
CA LEU A 53 -3.54 2.89 -14.35
C LEU A 53 -2.97 4.30 -14.17
N HIS A 54 -2.59 4.67 -12.94
CA HIS A 54 -2.13 6.02 -12.59
C HIS A 54 -0.60 6.18 -12.56
N ARG A 55 0.15 5.10 -12.74
CA ARG A 55 1.61 5.18 -12.77
C ARG A 55 2.07 6.11 -13.91
N GLN A 56 2.99 7.01 -13.60
CA GLN A 56 3.58 7.90 -14.59
C GLN A 56 4.81 7.24 -15.20
N GLY A 57 4.79 6.97 -16.51
CA GLY A 57 5.90 6.33 -17.21
C GLY A 57 7.23 7.07 -17.05
N ALA A 58 7.20 8.40 -16.88
CA ALA A 58 8.40 9.23 -16.68
C ALA A 58 9.18 8.90 -15.38
N CYS A 59 8.54 8.30 -14.39
CA CYS A 59 9.16 7.93 -13.11
C CYS A 59 9.42 6.42 -12.99
N GLN A 60 9.25 5.66 -14.08
CA GLN A 60 9.32 4.21 -14.06
C GLN A 60 10.69 3.74 -14.52
N ALA A 61 11.56 3.40 -13.57
CA ALA A 61 12.74 2.62 -13.87
C ALA A 61 12.35 1.14 -14.09
N ASP A 62 13.14 0.45 -14.92
CA ASP A 62 12.94 -0.97 -15.18
C ASP A 62 12.90 -1.76 -13.86
N ARG A 63 11.90 -2.64 -13.74
CA ARG A 63 11.61 -3.50 -12.56
C ARG A 63 10.94 -2.84 -11.36
N LEU A 64 10.62 -1.54 -11.40
CA LEU A 64 9.87 -0.90 -10.30
C LEU A 64 8.35 -0.91 -10.47
N THR A 65 7.85 -1.52 -11.55
CA THR A 65 6.42 -1.58 -11.87
C THR A 65 5.55 -1.98 -10.68
N GLU A 66 5.82 -3.12 -10.06
CA GLU A 66 5.04 -3.63 -8.92
C GLU A 66 5.33 -2.89 -7.60
N VAL A 67 6.34 -2.03 -7.58
CA VAL A 67 6.74 -1.25 -6.40
C VAL A 67 6.07 0.12 -6.43
N THR A 68 6.18 0.85 -7.53
CA THR A 68 5.67 2.23 -7.65
C THR A 68 4.15 2.29 -7.58
N VAL A 69 3.45 1.28 -8.11
CA VAL A 69 1.98 1.22 -8.04
C VAL A 69 1.48 1.18 -6.60
N ASN A 70 2.25 0.60 -5.68
CA ASN A 70 1.89 0.51 -4.27
C ASN A 70 1.98 1.85 -3.53
N ILE A 71 2.56 2.90 -4.12
CA ILE A 71 2.47 4.26 -3.56
C ILE A 71 1.01 4.69 -3.49
N TYR A 72 0.22 4.39 -4.53
CA TYR A 72 -1.21 4.67 -4.58
C TYR A 72 -1.99 3.81 -3.57
N SER A 73 -1.64 2.52 -3.46
CA SER A 73 -2.20 1.62 -2.44
C SER A 73 -1.98 2.15 -1.01
N LEU A 74 -0.76 2.59 -0.70
CA LEU A 74 -0.42 3.16 0.60
C LEU A 74 -1.10 4.51 0.85
N ALA A 75 -1.28 5.34 -0.19
CA ALA A 75 -2.06 6.58 -0.09
C ALA A 75 -3.53 6.29 0.23
N ALA A 76 -4.12 5.26 -0.39
CA ALA A 76 -5.48 4.81 -0.07
C ALA A 76 -5.58 4.29 1.37
N GLN A 77 -4.67 3.43 1.82
CA GLN A 77 -4.62 2.96 3.21
C GLN A 77 -4.56 4.14 4.20
N ARG A 78 -3.67 5.11 3.95
CA ARG A 78 -3.55 6.31 4.77
C ARG A 78 -4.84 7.12 4.81
N THR A 79 -5.49 7.31 3.66
CA THR A 79 -6.73 8.08 3.54
C THR A 79 -7.89 7.42 4.28
N LEU A 80 -7.94 6.09 4.23
CA LEU A 80 -8.95 5.28 4.91
C LEU A 80 -8.63 5.00 6.39
N GLY A 81 -7.53 5.55 6.93
CA GLY A 81 -7.11 5.33 8.32
C GLY A 81 -6.64 3.90 8.62
N GLN A 82 -6.28 3.13 7.60
CA GLN A 82 -5.78 1.76 7.75
C GLN A 82 -4.29 1.76 8.14
N PRO A 83 -3.83 0.74 8.89
CA PRO A 83 -2.41 0.49 9.07
C PRO A 83 -1.70 0.29 7.72
N SER A 84 -0.49 0.85 7.59
CA SER A 84 0.33 0.66 6.40
C SER A 84 0.80 -0.78 6.27
N ASN A 85 0.65 -1.37 5.09
CA ASN A 85 1.16 -2.70 4.79
C ASN A 85 2.69 -2.81 4.90
N LEU A 86 3.43 -1.69 4.86
CA LEU A 86 4.87 -1.70 5.12
C LEU A 86 5.22 -2.07 6.56
N LEU A 87 4.24 -1.99 7.46
CA LEU A 87 4.37 -2.33 8.88
C LEU A 87 3.81 -3.72 9.21
N THR A 88 3.27 -4.44 8.22
CA THR A 88 2.84 -5.83 8.38
C THR A 88 4.03 -6.71 8.70
N VAL A 89 3.97 -7.40 9.84
CA VAL A 89 5.03 -8.28 10.31
C VAL A 89 4.91 -9.63 9.61
N ASP A 90 6.00 -10.09 9.01
CA ASP A 90 6.11 -11.45 8.52
C ASP A 90 6.28 -12.39 9.73
N PRO A 91 5.38 -13.36 9.94
CA PRO A 91 5.44 -14.27 11.08
C PRO A 91 6.69 -15.17 11.08
N LYS A 92 7.32 -15.41 9.93
CA LYS A 92 8.52 -16.26 9.84
C LYS A 92 9.77 -15.54 10.33
N THR A 93 9.89 -14.27 9.99
CA THR A 93 11.09 -13.46 10.31
C THR A 93 10.91 -12.56 11.52
N GLY A 94 9.66 -12.29 11.93
CA GLY A 94 9.32 -11.34 12.97
C GLY A 94 9.59 -9.88 12.58
N LEU A 95 9.86 -9.62 11.30
CA LEU A 95 10.18 -8.28 10.78
C LEU A 95 9.11 -7.81 9.79
N ASN A 96 8.90 -6.50 9.72
CA ASN A 96 8.07 -5.90 8.66
C ASN A 96 8.92 -5.38 7.49
N HIS A 97 8.28 -4.99 6.38
CA HIS A 97 8.96 -4.52 5.18
C HIS A 97 9.84 -3.29 5.41
N PHE A 98 9.42 -2.38 6.29
CA PHE A 98 10.27 -1.25 6.68
C PHE A 98 11.56 -1.73 7.35
N GLN A 99 11.45 -2.65 8.30
CA GLN A 99 12.61 -3.18 9.05
C GLN A 99 13.57 -3.97 8.15
N THR A 100 13.07 -4.72 7.18
CA THR A 100 13.91 -5.48 6.24
C THR A 100 14.63 -4.58 5.22
N ALA A 101 14.16 -3.36 5.01
CA ALA A 101 14.81 -2.40 4.12
C ALA A 101 16.02 -1.69 4.76
N LEU A 102 16.03 -1.50 6.08
CA LEU A 102 17.05 -0.69 6.77
C LEU A 102 18.49 -1.13 6.55
N PRO A 103 18.84 -2.44 6.57
CA PRO A 103 20.23 -2.85 6.35
C PRO A 103 20.73 -2.44 4.95
N LYS A 104 19.83 -2.31 3.97
CA LYS A 104 20.17 -1.88 2.59
C LYS A 104 20.58 -0.41 2.52
N LEU A 105 20.26 0.38 3.55
CA LEU A 105 20.67 1.79 3.67
C LEU A 105 22.03 1.94 4.37
N GLY A 106 22.71 0.84 4.70
CA GLY A 106 23.92 0.87 5.52
C GLY A 106 23.68 1.25 6.98
N ILE A 107 22.41 1.35 7.40
CA ILE A 107 22.03 1.70 8.77
C ILE A 107 22.07 0.42 9.61
N GLN A 108 23.01 0.36 10.56
CA GLN A 108 23.05 -0.68 11.58
C GLN A 108 21.80 -0.60 12.46
N ARG A 109 21.19 -1.75 12.81
CA ARG A 109 19.92 -1.82 13.56
C ARG A 109 19.94 -1.03 14.87
N ASP A 110 21.08 -0.97 15.54
CA ASP A 110 21.24 -0.28 16.81
C ASP A 110 21.23 1.24 16.64
N GLN A 111 21.81 1.75 15.54
CA GLN A 111 21.75 3.17 15.18
C GLN A 111 20.31 3.61 14.90
N LEU A 112 19.54 2.81 14.14
CA LEU A 112 18.12 3.13 13.91
C LEU A 112 17.32 3.16 15.22
N ARG A 113 17.54 2.20 16.12
CA ARG A 113 16.81 2.17 17.40
C ARG A 113 17.04 3.45 18.18
N GLU A 114 18.26 3.98 18.19
CA GLU A 114 18.56 5.26 18.81
C GLU A 114 17.98 6.45 18.04
N ASP A 115 18.05 6.46 16.71
CA ASP A 115 17.47 7.53 15.90
C ASP A 115 15.94 7.60 16.05
N LEU A 116 15.24 6.46 16.10
CA LEU A 116 13.81 6.38 16.37
C LEU A 116 13.46 6.82 17.79
N ARG A 117 14.30 6.51 18.79
CA ARG A 117 14.13 7.04 20.16
C ARG A 117 14.27 8.56 20.17
N ARG A 118 15.27 9.11 19.47
CA ARG A 118 15.50 10.55 19.33
C ARG A 118 14.33 11.25 18.63
N LEU A 119 13.83 10.70 17.52
CA LEU A 119 12.68 11.24 16.80
C LEU A 119 11.37 11.19 17.60
N ARG A 120 11.17 10.14 18.43
CA ARG A 120 10.05 10.08 19.37
C ARG A 120 10.14 11.13 20.47
N LYS A 121 11.34 11.40 20.99
CA LYS A 121 11.58 12.48 21.96
C LYS A 121 11.45 13.87 21.35
N ALA A 122 11.85 14.03 20.08
CA ALA A 122 11.82 15.29 19.35
C ALA A 122 10.44 15.62 18.78
N ARG A 123 9.50 14.67 18.77
CA ARG A 123 8.13 14.92 18.31
C ARG A 123 7.42 15.79 19.37
N PRO A 124 7.06 17.04 19.06
CA PRO A 124 6.24 17.83 19.99
C PRO A 124 4.92 17.13 20.22
N ALA A 125 4.38 17.26 21.44
CA ALA A 125 3.09 16.68 21.79
C ALA A 125 2.03 17.10 20.76
N PRO A 126 1.10 16.20 20.36
CA PRO A 126 0.03 16.58 19.45
C PRO A 126 -0.72 17.78 20.05
N ALA A 127 -0.91 18.83 19.26
CA ALA A 127 -1.67 20.00 19.67
C ALA A 127 -3.09 19.55 20.01
N VAL A 128 -3.40 19.49 21.31
CA VAL A 128 -4.75 19.26 21.80
C VAL A 128 -5.56 20.50 21.46
N GLY A 129 -6.52 20.35 20.55
CA GLY A 129 -7.59 21.33 20.36
C GLY A 129 -7.49 22.19 19.09
N ALA A 130 -7.92 21.64 17.97
CA ALA A 130 -8.59 22.41 16.94
C ALA A 130 -9.95 21.75 16.67
N ARG A 131 -10.92 22.04 17.54
CA ARG A 131 -12.33 21.85 17.19
C ARG A 131 -12.66 22.86 16.10
N LEU A 132 -12.87 22.37 14.89
CA LEU A 132 -13.51 23.14 13.83
C LEU A 132 -14.88 23.61 14.33
N ARG A 133 -15.07 24.93 14.34
CA ARG A 133 -16.40 25.56 14.32
C ARG A 133 -16.89 25.59 12.88
#